data_AF-A0A919A3H6-F1
#
_entry.id   AF-A0A919A3H6-F1
#
_cell.length_a   1.000
_cell.length_b   1.000
_cell.length_c   1.000
_cell.angle_alpha   90.00
_cell.angle_beta   90.00
_cell.angle_gamma   90.00
#
_symmetry.space_group_name_H-M   'P 1'
#
loop_
_entity.id
_entity.type
_entity.pdbx_description
1 polymer ?
#
loop_
_entity_poly.entity_id
_entity_poly.type
_entity_poly.pdbx_seq_one_letter_code
_entity_poly.pdbx_strand_id
1 'polypeptide(L)'
;MLIADWKRTRFLGMTTADVQTFGESSPGEHGELVTELVRAGCADHRPKEHSDIGVGSWLRGVHLLIRATGFGGALRLLSLAAPGYIRADPAPAEEVLRLKRAVQSHSRRSWLVNGDCKSEAVTAFVLLRRRGLKATLHVGVREHPFAMHAWTTSAGLSIPDADPRGHAFTPVLSIDCGGQ
;
A
#
# COMPACT_ATOMS: atom_id res chain seq x y z
N MET A 1 8.75 30.07 2.45
CA MET A 1 9.35 29.44 3.64
C MET A 1 8.22 28.94 4.53
N LEU A 2 7.88 27.65 4.42
CA LEU A 2 6.92 26.98 5.30
C LEU A 2 7.55 25.65 5.71
N ILE A 3 7.89 25.57 6.99
CA ILE A 3 8.40 24.37 7.66
C ILE A 3 7.24 23.38 7.70
N ALA A 4 7.26 22.37 6.83
CA ALA A 4 6.43 21.19 7.01
C ALA A 4 7.08 20.37 8.14
N ASP A 5 6.41 20.39 9.29
CA ASP A 5 6.84 19.80 10.54
C ASP A 5 7.06 18.27 10.41
N TRP A 6 8.33 17.88 10.39
CA TRP A 6 8.80 16.49 10.27
C TRP A 6 8.69 15.71 11.60
N LYS A 7 8.30 16.36 12.70
CA LYS A 7 8.20 15.74 14.04
C LYS A 7 7.05 14.73 14.18
N ARG A 8 6.17 14.58 13.18
CA ARG A 8 4.99 13.69 13.26
C ARG A 8 5.10 12.33 12.57
N THR A 9 6.19 12.04 11.84
CA THR A 9 6.40 10.71 11.23
C THR A 9 7.24 9.82 12.14
N ARG A 10 6.72 9.50 13.33
CA ARG A 10 7.27 8.37 14.09
C ARG A 10 6.86 7.07 13.39
N PHE A 11 7.85 6.29 12.96
CA PHE A 11 7.68 4.86 12.72
C PHE A 11 7.61 4.18 14.09
N LEU A 12 6.50 4.38 14.80
CA LEU A 12 6.18 3.59 15.98
C LEU A 12 5.52 2.30 15.50
N GLY A 13 6.14 1.15 15.81
CA GLY A 13 5.56 -0.17 15.58
C GLY A 13 6.19 -1.03 14.47
N MET A 14 7.43 -0.76 14.05
CA MET A 14 8.25 -1.78 13.36
C MET A 14 9.42 -2.14 14.27
N THR A 15 9.34 -3.30 14.90
CA THR A 15 10.49 -3.97 15.49
C THR A 15 11.23 -4.73 14.40
N THR A 16 12.52 -4.98 14.58
CA THR A 16 13.32 -5.84 13.70
C THR A 16 12.74 -7.27 13.58
N ALA A 17 11.99 -7.73 14.59
CA ALA A 17 11.27 -9.00 14.59
C ALA A 17 10.07 -9.01 13.62
N ASP A 18 9.42 -7.86 13.42
CA ASP A 18 8.31 -7.76 12.45
C ASP A 18 8.81 -8.00 11.03
N VAL A 19 10.06 -7.63 10.71
CA VAL A 19 10.68 -7.87 9.39
C VAL A 19 10.96 -9.36 9.15
N GLN A 20 11.28 -10.13 10.20
CA GLN A 20 11.58 -11.57 10.07
C GLN A 20 10.31 -12.42 9.97
N THR A 21 9.23 -12.02 10.65
CA THR A 21 7.96 -12.77 10.70
C THR A 21 7.23 -12.83 9.34
N PHE A 22 7.51 -11.91 8.40
CA PHE A 22 6.89 -11.92 7.07
C PHE A 22 7.36 -13.10 6.18
N GLY A 23 8.41 -13.83 6.56
CA GLY A 23 8.92 -14.98 5.80
C GLY A 23 8.22 -16.32 6.09
N GLU A 24 7.45 -16.45 7.17
CA GLU A 24 7.07 -17.77 7.72
C GLU A 24 5.56 -18.08 7.76
N SER A 25 4.72 -17.30 7.04
CA SER A 25 3.26 -17.52 7.10
C SER A 25 2.80 -18.66 6.18
N SER A 26 2.34 -19.77 6.78
CA SER A 26 1.92 -21.01 6.12
C SER A 26 0.63 -20.85 5.28
N PRO A 27 0.58 -21.37 4.04
CA PRO A 27 -0.48 -21.11 3.05
C PRO A 27 -1.88 -21.69 3.34
N GLY A 28 -2.03 -22.59 4.32
CA GLY A 28 -3.29 -23.32 4.56
C GLY A 28 -4.42 -22.52 5.23
N GLU A 29 -4.07 -21.66 6.20
CA GLU A 29 -5.04 -20.92 7.02
C GLU A 29 -5.63 -19.68 6.28
N HIS A 30 -5.01 -19.30 5.17
CA HIS A 30 -5.38 -18.14 4.36
C HIS A 30 -6.65 -18.37 3.53
N GLY A 31 -6.92 -19.62 3.12
CA GLY A 31 -8.07 -19.93 2.27
C GLY A 31 -9.40 -19.82 3.02
N GLU A 32 -9.43 -20.25 4.28
CA GLU A 32 -10.66 -20.32 5.07
C GLU A 32 -11.12 -18.92 5.51
N LEU A 33 -10.19 -18.06 5.96
CA LEU A 33 -10.50 -16.68 6.35
C LEU A 33 -10.94 -15.79 5.17
N VAL A 34 -10.33 -15.98 4.00
CA VAL A 34 -10.77 -15.28 2.78
C VAL A 34 -12.17 -15.74 2.37
N THR A 35 -12.47 -17.03 2.52
CA THR A 35 -13.80 -17.58 2.23
C THR A 35 -14.85 -17.00 3.18
N GLU A 36 -14.53 -16.84 4.47
CA GLU A 36 -15.40 -16.18 5.46
C GLU A 36 -15.60 -14.68 5.16
N LEU A 37 -14.55 -13.95 4.74
CA LEU A 37 -14.65 -12.53 4.34
C LEU A 37 -15.43 -12.33 3.04
N VAL A 38 -15.33 -13.25 2.09
CA VAL A 38 -16.15 -13.29 0.85
C VAL A 38 -17.61 -13.60 1.20
N ARG A 39 -17.85 -14.59 2.08
CA ARG A 39 -19.18 -14.97 2.58
C ARG A 39 -19.86 -13.84 3.36
N ALA A 40 -19.08 -13.05 4.11
CA ALA A 40 -19.55 -11.85 4.81
C ALA A 40 -19.82 -10.65 3.88
N GLY A 41 -19.60 -10.77 2.56
CA GLY A 41 -19.81 -9.70 1.58
C GLY A 41 -18.71 -8.63 1.58
N CYS A 42 -17.59 -8.85 2.27
CA CYS A 42 -16.47 -7.90 2.39
C CYS A 42 -15.44 -8.05 1.23
N ALA A 43 -15.48 -9.14 0.49
CA ALA A 43 -14.66 -9.38 -0.69
C ALA A 43 -15.54 -9.89 -1.84
N ASP A 44 -15.67 -9.07 -2.88
CA ASP A 44 -16.41 -9.41 -4.10
C ASP A 44 -15.43 -10.11 -5.08
N HIS A 45 -15.83 -11.24 -5.66
CA HIS A 45 -14.98 -12.05 -6.55
C HIS A 45 -14.81 -11.44 -7.94
N ARG A 46 -15.50 -10.32 -8.20
CA ARG A 46 -15.54 -9.63 -9.50
C ARG A 46 -14.61 -8.41 -9.48
N PRO A 47 -13.79 -8.19 -10.54
CA PRO A 47 -13.04 -6.95 -10.69
C PRO A 47 -14.02 -5.79 -10.87
N LYS A 48 -14.40 -5.14 -9.76
CA LYS A 48 -15.13 -3.87 -9.78
C LYS A 48 -14.13 -2.79 -10.16
N GLU A 49 -14.43 -2.06 -11.23
CA GLU A 49 -13.89 -0.71 -11.43
C GLU A 49 -14.18 0.07 -10.14
N HIS A 50 -13.16 0.28 -9.30
CA HIS A 50 -13.35 1.14 -8.14
C HIS A 50 -13.59 2.54 -8.68
N SER A 51 -14.81 3.03 -8.50
CA SER A 51 -15.14 4.44 -8.71
C SER A 51 -14.19 5.29 -7.87
N ASP A 52 -13.88 6.51 -8.33
CA ASP A 52 -13.00 7.44 -7.61
C ASP A 52 -13.45 7.66 -6.14
N ILE A 53 -14.76 7.54 -5.89
CA ILE A 53 -15.37 7.58 -4.54
C ILE A 53 -14.84 6.47 -3.63
N GLY A 54 -14.61 5.27 -4.17
CA GLY A 54 -14.05 4.13 -3.44
C GLY A 54 -12.61 4.38 -2.99
N VAL A 55 -11.82 5.08 -3.80
CA VAL A 55 -10.40 5.38 -3.49
C VAL A 55 -10.29 6.19 -2.20
N GLY A 56 -11.12 7.22 -2.02
CA GLY A 56 -11.11 8.04 -0.80
C GLY A 56 -11.48 7.25 0.46
N SER A 57 -12.43 6.31 0.37
CA SER A 57 -12.80 5.46 1.51
C SER A 57 -11.70 4.45 1.86
N TRP A 58 -11.09 3.83 0.86
CA TRP A 58 -9.91 2.97 1.06
C TRP A 58 -8.77 3.73 1.71
N LEU A 59 -8.46 4.92 1.22
CA LEU A 59 -7.38 5.75 1.76
C LEU A 59 -7.57 6.06 3.25
N ARG A 60 -8.79 6.45 3.64
CA ARG A 60 -9.14 6.69 5.06
C ARG A 60 -9.06 5.41 5.89
N GLY A 61 -9.60 4.30 5.37
CA GLY A 61 -9.60 3.00 6.05
C GLY A 61 -8.18 2.49 6.29
N VAL A 62 -7.32 2.52 5.26
CA VAL A 62 -5.90 2.16 5.35
C VAL A 62 -5.18 3.05 6.35
N HIS A 63 -5.42 4.36 6.33
CA HIS A 63 -4.79 5.29 7.26
C HIS A 63 -5.17 4.99 8.72
N LEU A 64 -6.46 4.75 8.98
CA LEU A 64 -6.94 4.36 10.31
C LEU A 64 -6.36 3.02 10.75
N LEU A 65 -6.25 2.05 9.84
CA LEU A 65 -5.65 0.76 10.12
C LEU A 65 -4.17 0.90 10.50
N ILE A 66 -3.39 1.66 9.73
CA ILE A 66 -1.99 1.96 10.04
C ILE A 66 -1.85 2.64 11.41
N ARG A 67 -2.77 3.55 11.75
CA ARG A 67 -2.79 4.20 13.07
C ARG A 67 -3.13 3.24 14.21
N ALA A 68 -4.00 2.27 13.97
CA ALA A 68 -4.46 1.35 15.00
C ALA A 68 -3.49 0.18 15.23
N THR A 69 -2.92 -0.39 14.16
CA THR A 69 -2.12 -1.63 14.22
C THR A 69 -0.66 -1.45 13.83
N GLY A 70 -0.25 -0.23 13.43
CA GLY A 70 1.06 0.02 12.86
C GLY A 70 1.15 -0.38 11.38
N PHE A 71 2.25 -0.01 10.74
CA PHE A 71 2.45 -0.25 9.31
C PHE A 71 2.55 -1.75 8.98
N GLY A 72 3.33 -2.52 9.76
CA GLY A 72 3.47 -3.96 9.57
C GLY A 72 2.16 -4.72 9.79
N GLY A 73 1.43 -4.39 10.87
CA GLY A 73 0.12 -4.97 11.15
C GLY A 73 -0.90 -4.68 10.05
N ALA A 74 -0.95 -3.45 9.54
CA ALA A 74 -1.80 -3.07 8.43
C ALA A 74 -1.45 -3.84 7.14
N LEU A 75 -0.17 -4.01 6.83
CA LEU A 75 0.26 -4.80 5.67
C LEU A 75 -0.11 -6.27 5.80
N ARG A 76 0.07 -6.87 6.98
CA ARG A 76 -0.32 -8.26 7.24
C ARG A 76 -1.81 -8.45 6.99
N LEU A 77 -2.64 -7.59 7.57
CA LEU A 77 -4.10 -7.66 7.42
C LEU A 77 -4.57 -7.39 5.99
N LEU A 78 -3.99 -6.40 5.32
CA LEU A 78 -4.41 -6.04 3.95
C LEU A 78 -3.89 -7.02 2.89
N SER A 79 -2.79 -7.71 3.16
CA SER A 79 -2.33 -8.82 2.34
C SER A 79 -3.25 -10.03 2.43
N LEU A 80 -4.02 -10.19 3.53
CA LEU A 80 -5.11 -11.17 3.59
C LEU A 80 -6.32 -10.74 2.74
N ALA A 81 -6.62 -9.45 2.70
CA ALA A 81 -7.75 -8.89 1.96
C ALA A 81 -7.48 -8.67 0.45
N ALA A 82 -6.24 -8.88 0.00
CA ALA A 82 -5.81 -8.80 -1.39
C ALA A 82 -5.21 -10.16 -1.79
N PRO A 83 -5.95 -11.02 -2.53
CA PRO A 83 -5.48 -12.37 -2.83
C PRO A 83 -4.11 -12.36 -3.51
N GLY A 84 -3.35 -13.44 -3.31
CA GLY A 84 -2.12 -13.70 -4.07
C GLY A 84 -2.39 -13.66 -5.57
N TYR A 85 -1.38 -13.32 -6.36
CA TYR A 85 -1.53 -13.30 -7.81
C TYR A 85 -1.65 -14.75 -8.33
N ILE A 86 -2.84 -15.15 -8.80
CA ILE A 86 -2.97 -16.38 -9.59
C ILE A 86 -2.39 -16.16 -11.00
N ARG A 87 -2.59 -14.95 -11.53
CA ARG A 87 -1.95 -14.41 -12.74
C ARG A 87 -1.87 -12.89 -12.56
N ALA A 88 -0.65 -12.34 -12.59
CA ALA A 88 -0.45 -10.89 -12.49
C ALA A 88 -0.29 -10.34 -13.91
N ASP A 89 -1.35 -9.77 -14.46
CA ASP A 89 -1.23 -9.10 -15.75
C ASP A 89 -0.45 -7.78 -15.57
N PRO A 90 0.38 -7.39 -16.55
CA PRO A 90 1.01 -6.08 -16.53
C PRO A 90 -0.09 -5.02 -16.54
N ALA A 91 -0.03 -4.10 -15.59
CA ALA A 91 -1.00 -3.02 -15.53
C ALA A 91 -0.86 -2.10 -16.76
N PRO A 92 -1.97 -1.69 -17.40
CA PRO A 92 -1.90 -0.63 -18.39
C PRO A 92 -1.52 0.68 -17.70
N ALA A 93 -0.54 1.39 -18.29
CA ALA A 93 0.03 2.59 -17.69
C ALA A 93 -1.05 3.68 -17.45
N GLU A 94 -2.06 3.78 -18.31
CA GLU A 94 -3.17 4.72 -18.15
C GLU A 94 -4.00 4.46 -16.88
N GLU A 95 -4.24 3.20 -16.52
CA GLU A 95 -4.99 2.85 -15.32
C GLU A 95 -4.20 3.17 -14.05
N VAL A 96 -2.91 2.84 -14.04
CA VAL A 96 -2.02 3.17 -12.93
C VAL A 96 -1.91 4.70 -12.78
N LEU A 97 -1.80 5.44 -13.88
CA LEU A 97 -1.78 6.91 -13.85
C LEU A 97 -3.12 7.51 -13.38
N ARG A 98 -4.26 6.91 -13.75
CA ARG A 98 -5.57 7.31 -13.25
C ARG A 98 -5.67 7.08 -11.74
N LEU A 99 -5.27 5.90 -11.27
CA LEU A 99 -5.24 5.56 -9.86
C LEU A 99 -4.32 6.49 -9.07
N LYS A 100 -3.12 6.78 -9.59
CA LYS A 100 -2.17 7.73 -9.01
C LYS A 100 -2.81 9.09 -8.76
N ARG A 101 -3.46 9.65 -9.80
CA ARG A 101 -4.16 10.94 -9.71
C ARG A 101 -5.29 10.90 -8.68
N ALA A 102 -6.08 9.84 -8.66
CA ALA A 102 -7.16 9.67 -7.69
C ALA A 102 -6.63 9.61 -6.24
N VAL A 103 -5.64 8.76 -5.97
CA VAL A 103 -5.01 8.60 -4.65
C VAL A 103 -4.43 9.93 -4.16
N GLN A 104 -3.61 10.59 -4.98
CA GLN A 104 -2.97 11.85 -4.60
C GLN A 104 -3.99 12.99 -4.41
N SER A 105 -5.02 13.06 -5.26
CA SER A 105 -6.09 14.05 -5.12
C SER A 105 -6.87 13.87 -3.81
N HIS A 106 -7.28 12.64 -3.50
CA HIS A 106 -8.00 12.34 -2.26
C HIS A 106 -7.14 12.52 -1.02
N SER A 107 -5.86 12.15 -1.09
CA SER A 107 -4.91 12.30 0.01
C SER A 107 -4.65 13.75 0.37
N ARG A 108 -4.38 14.60 -0.63
CA ARG A 108 -4.15 16.05 -0.43
C ARG A 108 -5.38 16.80 0.07
N ARG A 109 -6.58 16.35 -0.30
CA ARG A 109 -7.86 16.94 0.16
C ARG A 109 -8.28 16.45 1.54
N SER A 110 -7.71 15.34 2.02
CA SER A 110 -8.08 14.77 3.31
C SER A 110 -7.21 15.35 4.43
N TRP A 111 -7.83 16.05 5.38
CA TRP A 111 -7.14 16.51 6.58
C TRP A 111 -6.59 15.35 7.43
N LEU A 112 -7.24 14.19 7.37
CA LEU A 112 -6.83 13.00 8.12
C LEU A 112 -5.56 12.37 7.57
N VAL A 113 -5.50 12.18 6.25
CA VAL A 113 -4.39 11.49 5.56
C VAL A 113 -3.28 12.46 5.19
N ASN A 114 -3.64 13.64 4.67
CA ASN A 114 -2.76 14.78 4.42
C ASN A 114 -1.42 14.44 3.73
N GLY A 115 -1.47 13.65 2.65
CA GLY A 115 -0.25 13.29 1.90
C GLY A 115 0.61 12.20 2.54
N ASP A 116 0.08 11.41 3.48
CA ASP A 116 0.84 10.34 4.13
C ASP A 116 1.25 9.26 3.12
N CYS A 117 2.57 9.14 2.89
CA CYS A 117 3.13 8.24 1.88
C CYS A 117 2.79 6.77 2.13
N LYS A 118 2.67 6.36 3.41
CA LYS A 118 2.33 4.98 3.78
C LYS A 118 0.91 4.65 3.34
N SER A 119 -0.02 5.53 3.67
CA SER A 119 -1.44 5.37 3.34
C SER A 119 -1.65 5.35 1.83
N GLU A 120 -0.99 6.25 1.10
CA GLU A 120 -1.06 6.28 -0.36
C GLU A 120 -0.47 5.02 -1.00
N ALA A 121 0.73 4.60 -0.57
CA ALA A 121 1.41 3.42 -1.10
C ALA A 121 0.59 2.15 -0.88
N VAL A 122 0.15 1.92 0.35
CA VAL A 122 -0.64 0.73 0.71
C VAL A 122 -1.99 0.73 0.00
N THR A 123 -2.65 1.89 -0.10
CA THR A 123 -3.92 2.00 -0.85
C THR A 123 -3.73 1.64 -2.32
N ALA A 124 -2.68 2.15 -2.97
CA ALA A 124 -2.37 1.80 -4.36
C ALA A 124 -2.07 0.30 -4.51
N PHE A 125 -1.27 -0.27 -3.61
CA PHE A 125 -0.91 -1.68 -3.62
C PHE A 125 -2.15 -2.58 -3.55
N VAL A 126 -3.03 -2.35 -2.58
CA VAL A 126 -4.25 -3.15 -2.39
C VAL A 126 -5.19 -2.99 -3.58
N LEU A 127 -5.39 -1.77 -4.07
CA LEU A 127 -6.33 -1.49 -5.16
C LEU A 127 -5.87 -2.03 -6.52
N LEU A 128 -4.56 -2.08 -6.79
CA LEU A 128 -4.02 -2.74 -7.98
C LEU A 128 -4.15 -4.25 -7.87
N ARG A 129 -3.84 -4.82 -6.70
CA ARG A 129 -3.97 -6.26 -6.45
C ARG A 129 -5.39 -6.77 -6.55
N ARG A 130 -6.37 -6.04 -6.01
CA ARG A 130 -7.80 -6.37 -6.15
C ARG A 130 -8.30 -6.30 -7.59
N ARG A 131 -7.56 -5.65 -8.49
CA ARG A 131 -7.81 -5.65 -9.95
C ARG A 131 -7.03 -6.75 -10.69
N GLY A 132 -6.24 -7.57 -10.00
CA GLY A 132 -5.38 -8.59 -10.62
C GLY A 132 -4.11 -8.02 -11.26
N LEU A 133 -3.77 -6.76 -10.99
CA LEU A 133 -2.66 -6.08 -11.65
C LEU A 133 -1.36 -6.18 -10.85
N LYS A 134 -0.24 -6.44 -11.53
CA LYS A 134 1.08 -6.52 -10.90
C LYS A 134 1.44 -5.21 -10.21
N ALA A 135 1.81 -5.29 -8.94
CA ALA A 135 2.20 -4.17 -8.10
C ALA A 135 3.21 -4.64 -7.06
N THR A 136 4.21 -3.81 -6.79
CA THR A 136 5.23 -4.05 -5.77
C THR A 136 5.23 -2.89 -4.81
N LEU A 137 5.05 -3.16 -3.52
CA LEU A 137 5.16 -2.15 -2.48
C LEU A 137 6.62 -2.07 -2.01
N HIS A 138 7.17 -0.86 -1.96
CA HIS A 138 8.51 -0.60 -1.47
C HIS A 138 8.47 0.28 -0.23
N VAL A 139 9.39 0.01 0.69
CA VAL A 139 9.81 0.95 1.73
C VAL A 139 11.29 1.20 1.51
N GLY A 140 11.64 2.48 1.34
CA GLY A 140 13.01 2.91 1.16
C GLY A 140 13.44 3.87 2.24
N VAL A 141 14.75 3.92 2.46
CA VAL A 141 15.39 4.85 3.38
C VAL A 141 16.40 5.71 2.63
N ARG A 142 16.65 6.90 3.16
CA ARG A 142 17.75 7.77 2.78
C ARG A 142 18.52 8.09 4.03
N GLU A 143 19.85 8.07 3.96
CA GLU A 143 20.71 8.31 5.12
C GLU A 143 20.85 9.80 5.46
N HIS A 144 20.96 10.68 4.45
CA HIS A 144 21.15 12.11 4.67
C HIS A 144 20.27 13.02 3.78
N PRO A 145 19.43 13.90 4.37
CA PRO A 145 18.94 13.82 5.75
C PRO A 145 18.12 12.54 5.92
N PHE A 146 18.23 11.89 7.09
CA PHE A 146 17.58 10.60 7.33
C PHE A 146 16.08 10.70 7.11
N ALA A 147 15.56 9.89 6.19
CA ALA A 147 14.14 9.86 5.87
C ALA A 147 13.75 8.46 5.39
N MET A 148 12.49 8.12 5.63
CA MET A 148 11.89 6.90 5.11
C MET A 148 10.70 7.25 4.24
N HIS A 149 10.52 6.48 3.17
CA HIS A 149 9.47 6.69 2.19
C HIS A 149 8.87 5.36 1.78
N ALA A 150 7.57 5.35 1.47
CA ALA A 150 6.87 4.19 0.98
C ALA A 150 6.21 4.52 -0.36
N TRP A 151 6.33 3.62 -1.33
CA TRP A 151 5.71 3.77 -2.64
C TRP A 151 5.40 2.41 -3.25
N THR A 152 4.35 2.37 -4.07
CA THR A 152 3.99 1.19 -4.86
C THR A 152 4.38 1.41 -6.31
N THR A 153 5.12 0.47 -6.90
CA THR A 153 5.45 0.46 -8.33
C THR A 153 4.52 -0.46 -9.11
N SER A 154 4.07 -0.01 -10.27
CA SER A 154 3.29 -0.80 -11.24
C SER A 154 3.39 -0.13 -12.61
N ALA A 155 3.55 -0.91 -13.69
CA ALA A 155 3.69 -0.38 -15.05
C ALA A 155 4.75 0.73 -15.20
N GLY A 156 5.86 0.65 -14.45
CA GLY A 156 6.91 1.68 -14.45
C GLY A 156 6.53 2.99 -13.75
N LEU A 157 5.35 3.08 -13.12
CA LEU A 157 4.87 4.24 -12.37
C LEU A 157 4.89 3.96 -10.87
N SER A 158 5.16 5.01 -10.08
CA SER A 158 5.17 4.96 -8.62
C SER A 158 4.01 5.76 -8.02
N ILE A 159 3.37 5.18 -6.99
CA ILE A 159 2.30 5.79 -6.20
C ILE A 159 2.58 5.63 -4.70
N PRO A 160 2.83 6.71 -3.94
CA PRO A 160 3.25 8.03 -4.42
C PRO A 160 4.55 7.98 -5.23
N ASP A 161 4.99 9.13 -5.76
CA ASP A 161 6.29 9.24 -6.43
C ASP A 161 7.41 8.64 -5.57
N ALA A 162 8.18 7.70 -6.13
CA ALA A 162 9.32 7.08 -5.44
C ALA A 162 10.38 8.14 -5.08
N ASP A 163 10.45 9.17 -5.91
CA ASP A 163 11.23 10.36 -5.67
C ASP A 163 10.32 11.61 -5.68
N PRO A 164 9.79 12.03 -4.51
CA PRO A 164 8.91 13.18 -4.44
C PRO A 164 9.63 14.54 -4.59
N ARG A 165 10.98 14.61 -4.57
CA ARG A 165 11.75 15.89 -4.51
C ARG A 165 13.13 15.89 -5.21
N GLY A 166 13.46 14.90 -6.02
CA GLY A 166 14.83 14.69 -6.52
C GLY A 166 15.74 13.94 -5.53
N HIS A 167 15.18 13.30 -4.50
CA HIS A 167 15.88 12.48 -3.53
C HIS A 167 15.65 10.98 -3.79
N ALA A 168 16.72 10.27 -4.12
CA ALA A 168 16.70 8.83 -4.19
C ALA A 168 16.52 8.19 -2.79
N PHE A 169 15.57 7.27 -2.68
CA PHE A 169 15.41 6.39 -1.52
C PHE A 169 15.87 4.99 -1.91
N THR A 170 16.78 4.41 -1.13
CA THR A 170 17.23 3.04 -1.34
C THR A 170 16.17 2.09 -0.77
N PRO A 171 15.56 1.20 -1.58
CA PRO A 171 14.60 0.22 -1.08
C PRO A 171 15.26 -0.70 -0.06
N VAL A 172 14.69 -0.80 1.14
CA VAL A 172 15.12 -1.74 2.20
C VAL A 172 14.14 -2.89 2.35
N LEU A 173 12.89 -2.70 1.90
CA LEU A 173 11.86 -3.71 1.87
C LEU A 173 11.11 -3.58 0.56
N SER A 174 10.94 -4.69 -0.15
CA SER A 174 10.06 -4.80 -1.31
C SER A 174 9.13 -5.98 -1.09
N ILE A 175 7.84 -5.76 -1.30
CA ILE A 175 6.80 -6.77 -1.17
C ILE A 175 6.13 -6.90 -2.53
N ASP A 176 6.48 -7.95 -3.23
CA ASP A 176 5.78 -8.49 -4.38
C ASP A 176 5.19 -9.83 -3.99
N CYS A 177 3.87 -9.98 -3.99
CA CYS A 177 3.24 -11.27 -3.73
C CYS A 177 3.19 -12.16 -4.98
N GLY A 178 4.18 -12.02 -5.87
CA GLY A 178 4.39 -12.91 -7.00
C GLY A 178 5.27 -14.05 -6.52
N GLY A 179 4.69 -15.24 -6.37
CA GLY A 179 5.42 -16.40 -5.88
C GLY A 179 6.69 -16.67 -6.70
N GLN A 180 7.80 -16.75 -5.99
CA GLN A 180 8.82 -17.79 -6.15
C GLN A 180 9.46 -18.04 -4.79
#